data_AF-A0ABC9T7I4-F1
#
_entry.id   AF-A0ABC9T7I4-F1
#
_cell.length_a   1.000
_cell.length_b   1.000
_cell.length_c   1.000
_cell.angle_alpha   90.00
_cell.angle_beta   90.00
_cell.angle_gamma   90.00
#
_symmetry.space_group_name_H-M   'P 1'
#
loop_
_entity.id
_entity.type
_entity.pdbx_description
1 polymer ?
#
loop_
_entity_poly.entity_id
_entity_poly.type
_entity_poly.pdbx_seq_one_letter_code
_entity_poly.pdbx_strand_id
1 'polypeptide(L)'
;MAAGREDRLPDDDGGHLIGTQFHGSGDIDNLVAQNKQINRSGGEWYNMEKEWANALGGKPPKKVTVKIEPVYSGQSMRPNSFMVEYQIQGKKPVIREILNKAGGK
;
A
#
# COMPACT_ATOMS: atom_id res chain seq x y z
N MET A 1 -6.77 13.54 12.57
CA MET A 1 -5.59 14.17 11.92
C MET A 1 -5.46 13.57 10.53
N ALA A 2 -5.22 14.39 9.49
CA ALA A 2 -5.00 13.88 8.14
C ALA A 2 -3.57 13.35 7.99
N ALA A 3 -3.40 12.24 7.26
CA ALA A 3 -2.07 11.71 6.93
C ALA A 3 -1.27 12.72 6.08
N GLY A 4 0.04 12.80 6.30
CA GLY A 4 0.97 13.69 5.57
C GLY A 4 1.04 15.16 6.01
N ARG A 5 0.16 15.62 6.91
CA ARG A 5 0.15 17.01 7.45
C ARG A 5 0.37 18.08 6.36
N GLU A 6 1.42 18.91 6.49
CA GLU A 6 1.74 20.03 5.59
C GLU A 6 2.30 19.56 4.24
N ASP A 7 2.84 18.34 4.17
CA ASP A 7 3.44 17.76 2.95
C ASP A 7 2.42 17.03 2.07
N ARG A 8 1.16 16.93 2.52
CA ARG A 8 0.09 16.30 1.77
C ARG A 8 -0.22 17.09 0.49
N LEU A 9 -0.28 16.40 -0.64
CA LEU A 9 -0.71 16.99 -1.90
C LEU A 9 -2.25 16.99 -2.03
N PRO A 10 -2.84 17.94 -2.78
CA PRO A 10 -4.30 18.01 -2.99
C PRO A 10 -4.90 16.73 -3.59
N ASP A 11 -4.08 15.98 -4.34
CA ASP A 11 -4.44 14.72 -4.97
C ASP A 11 -4.10 13.49 -4.14
N ASP A 12 -3.76 13.65 -2.85
CA ASP A 12 -3.61 12.53 -1.92
C ASP A 12 -4.93 12.18 -1.21
N ASP A 13 -5.18 10.88 -1.04
CA ASP A 13 -6.12 10.33 -0.07
C ASP A 13 -5.37 9.98 1.24
N GLY A 14 -6.12 9.77 2.33
CA GLY A 14 -5.57 9.05 3.49
C GLY A 14 -5.53 7.57 3.14
N GLY A 15 -4.39 7.06 2.71
CA GLY A 15 -4.21 5.67 2.31
C GLY A 15 -3.87 4.79 3.50
N HIS A 16 -4.47 3.60 3.56
CA HIS A 16 -4.08 2.59 4.54
C HIS A 16 -2.91 1.77 3.97
N LEU A 17 -1.79 1.65 4.70
CA LEU A 17 -0.64 0.83 4.27
C LEU A 17 -0.99 -0.67 4.19
N ILE A 18 -1.95 -1.11 4.99
CA ILE A 18 -2.58 -2.41 4.86
C ILE A 18 -4.07 -2.15 4.93
N GLY A 19 -4.81 -2.47 3.87
CA GLY A 19 -6.26 -2.36 3.87
C GLY A 19 -6.87 -3.01 5.13
N THR A 20 -7.83 -2.33 5.75
CA THR A 20 -8.49 -2.75 7.00
C THR A 20 -9.03 -4.18 6.96
N GLN A 21 -9.29 -4.70 5.76
CA GLN A 21 -9.68 -6.08 5.48
C GLN A 21 -8.65 -7.17 5.89
N PHE A 22 -7.39 -6.83 6.15
CA PHE A 22 -6.33 -7.81 6.45
C PHE A 22 -5.97 -7.93 7.94
N HIS A 23 -6.67 -7.24 8.84
CA HIS A 23 -6.39 -7.25 10.29
C HIS A 23 -4.90 -6.95 10.62
N GLY A 24 -4.25 -6.10 9.82
CA GLY A 24 -2.92 -5.57 10.18
C GLY A 24 -2.98 -4.86 11.52
N SER A 25 -1.91 -4.93 12.32
CA SER A 25 -1.85 -4.29 13.65
C SER A 25 -2.46 -2.89 13.58
N GLY A 26 -3.50 -2.66 14.36
CA GLY A 26 -4.31 -1.42 14.36
C GLY A 26 -3.58 -0.21 14.95
N ASP A 27 -2.27 -0.13 14.74
CA ASP A 27 -1.46 1.00 15.15
C ASP A 27 -1.58 2.12 14.11
N ILE A 28 -1.54 3.34 14.63
CA ILE A 28 -1.71 4.63 13.96
C ILE A 28 -0.73 4.83 12.76
N ASP A 29 0.26 3.95 12.64
CA ASP A 29 1.26 3.88 11.56
C ASP A 29 0.70 3.46 10.20
N ASN A 30 -0.54 2.97 10.14
CA ASN A 30 -1.15 2.52 8.90
C ASN A 30 -1.70 3.64 8.00
N LEU A 31 -1.59 4.92 8.34
CA LEU A 31 -2.15 6.02 7.53
C LEU A 31 -1.06 6.90 6.90
N VAL A 32 -0.92 6.81 5.57
CA VAL A 32 0.01 7.64 4.79
C VAL A 32 -0.73 8.55 3.82
N ALA A 33 -0.16 9.71 3.51
CA ALA A 33 -0.63 10.52 2.38
C ALA A 33 -0.27 9.78 1.10
N GLN A 34 -1.28 9.26 0.42
CA GLN A 34 -1.11 8.40 -0.75
C GLN A 34 -1.83 8.97 -1.95
N ASN A 35 -1.17 9.02 -3.09
CA ASN A 35 -1.74 9.57 -4.30
C ASN A 35 -3.02 8.80 -4.69
N LYS A 36 -4.10 9.54 -4.98
CA LYS A 36 -5.42 9.01 -5.34
C LYS A 36 -5.36 8.01 -6.50
N GLN A 37 -4.48 8.23 -7.47
CA GLN A 37 -4.43 7.39 -8.67
C GLN A 37 -3.82 6.01 -8.42
N ILE A 38 -2.90 5.88 -7.45
CA ILE A 38 -2.37 4.56 -7.08
C ILE A 38 -3.31 3.85 -6.10
N ASN A 39 -3.97 4.60 -5.20
CA ASN A 39 -4.82 4.06 -4.12
C ASN A 39 -6.21 3.63 -4.60
N ARG A 40 -6.83 4.36 -5.55
CA ARG A 40 -8.21 4.07 -5.99
C ARG A 40 -8.26 2.93 -7.00
N SER A 41 -9.49 2.48 -7.28
CA SER A 41 -9.78 1.42 -8.25
C SER A 41 -9.04 1.62 -9.58
N GLY A 42 -8.36 0.58 -10.04
CA GLY A 42 -7.53 0.59 -11.25
C GLY A 42 -6.08 1.01 -11.01
N GLY A 43 -5.76 1.60 -9.85
CA GLY A 43 -4.40 1.94 -9.44
C GLY A 43 -3.56 0.72 -9.05
N GLU A 44 -2.24 0.87 -9.06
CA GLU A 44 -1.31 -0.22 -8.77
C GLU A 44 -1.48 -0.78 -7.35
N TRP A 45 -1.69 0.09 -6.35
CA TRP A 45 -1.91 -0.32 -4.96
C TRP A 45 -3.21 -1.12 -4.83
N TYR A 46 -4.31 -0.60 -5.39
CA TYR A 46 -5.60 -1.27 -5.38
C TYR A 46 -5.55 -2.66 -6.03
N ASN A 47 -4.89 -2.77 -7.19
CA ASN A 47 -4.79 -4.04 -7.92
C ASN A 47 -3.96 -5.07 -7.13
N MET A 48 -2.90 -4.62 -6.46
CA MET A 48 -2.08 -5.46 -5.58
C MET A 48 -2.88 -5.98 -4.37
N GLU A 49 -3.59 -5.11 -3.65
CA GLU A 49 -4.46 -5.53 -2.53
C GLU A 49 -5.56 -6.49 -2.98
N LYS A 50 -6.12 -6.28 -4.17
CA LYS A 50 -7.11 -7.19 -4.77
C LYS A 50 -6.52 -8.57 -5.06
N GLU A 51 -5.27 -8.67 -5.49
CA GLU A 51 -4.59 -9.97 -5.68
C GLU A 51 -4.50 -10.72 -4.34
N TRP A 52 -4.09 -10.03 -3.29
CA TRP A 52 -3.97 -10.60 -1.95
C TRP A 52 -5.33 -11.04 -1.40
N ALA A 53 -6.37 -10.22 -1.56
CA ALA A 53 -7.74 -10.52 -1.16
C ALA A 53 -8.26 -11.80 -1.83
N ASN A 54 -8.04 -11.93 -3.15
CA ASN A 54 -8.43 -13.12 -3.90
C ASN A 54 -7.69 -14.38 -3.45
N ALA A 55 -6.40 -14.26 -3.12
CA ALA A 55 -5.62 -15.39 -2.62
C ALA A 55 -6.13 -15.87 -1.24
N LEU A 56 -6.45 -14.93 -0.35
CA LEU A 56 -7.00 -15.23 0.98
C LEU A 56 -8.44 -15.76 0.93
N GLY A 57 -9.27 -15.27 0.00
CA GLY A 57 -10.66 -15.71 -0.17
C GLY A 57 -10.85 -17.02 -0.96
N GLY A 58 -9.77 -17.63 -1.45
CA GLY A 58 -9.80 -18.90 -2.17
C GLY A 58 -10.26 -20.09 -1.33
N LYS A 59 -10.54 -21.23 -1.99
CA LYS A 59 -10.87 -22.51 -1.33
C LYS A 59 -9.92 -23.62 -1.85
N PRO A 60 -8.92 -24.06 -1.07
CA PRO A 60 -8.56 -23.57 0.27
C PRO A 60 -7.97 -22.14 0.21
N PRO A 61 -8.05 -21.38 1.31
CA PRO A 61 -7.45 -20.05 1.41
C PRO A 61 -5.92 -20.18 1.34
N LYS A 62 -5.26 -19.24 0.64
CA LYS A 62 -3.80 -19.20 0.54
C LYS A 62 -3.22 -18.25 1.56
N LYS A 63 -2.04 -18.59 2.09
CA LYS A 63 -1.24 -17.66 2.91
C LYS A 63 -0.67 -16.54 2.04
N VAL A 64 -0.75 -15.31 2.51
CA VAL A 64 -0.06 -14.14 1.93
C VAL A 64 0.84 -13.54 3.01
N THR A 65 2.11 -13.34 2.71
CA THR A 65 3.08 -12.64 3.58
C THR A 65 3.44 -11.33 2.90
N VAL A 66 3.42 -10.21 3.64
CA VAL A 66 3.62 -8.87 3.09
C VAL A 66 4.58 -8.10 3.99
N LYS A 67 5.47 -7.32 3.39
CA LYS A 67 6.34 -6.33 4.01
C LYS A 67 6.28 -5.06 3.17
N ILE A 68 5.99 -3.93 3.81
CA ILE A 68 5.85 -2.63 3.15
C ILE A 68 6.76 -1.64 3.88
N GLU A 69 7.61 -0.96 3.14
CA GLU A 69 8.51 0.08 3.63
C GLU A 69 8.24 1.39 2.87
N PRO A 70 7.63 2.40 3.50
CA PRO A 70 7.52 3.72 2.91
C PRO A 70 8.90 4.39 2.82
N VAL A 71 9.21 4.97 1.68
CA VAL A 71 10.48 5.65 1.42
C VAL A 71 10.24 7.16 1.44
N TYR A 72 10.89 7.86 2.36
CA TYR A 72 10.79 9.31 2.53
C TYR A 72 12.08 9.99 2.06
N SER A 73 11.97 11.22 1.55
CA SER A 73 13.11 12.08 1.27
C SER A 73 13.09 13.33 2.15
N GLY A 74 14.26 13.69 2.69
CA GLY A 74 14.41 14.86 3.55
C GLY A 74 13.59 14.76 4.84
N GLN A 75 12.87 15.83 5.17
CA GLN A 75 12.02 15.93 6.36
C GLN A 75 10.53 15.74 6.05
N SER A 76 10.19 15.30 4.84
CA SER A 76 8.81 15.12 4.40
C SER A 76 8.10 14.04 5.20
N MET A 77 6.89 14.34 5.67
CA MET A 77 5.96 13.38 6.27
C MET A 77 5.11 12.64 5.22
N ARG A 78 5.29 12.98 3.93
CA ARG A 78 4.72 12.26 2.77
C ARG A 78 5.79 11.36 2.15
N PRO A 79 5.55 10.04 2.01
CA PRO A 79 6.49 9.15 1.34
C PRO A 79 6.57 9.47 -0.16
N ASN A 80 7.75 9.31 -0.75
CA ASN A 80 7.97 9.43 -2.19
C ASN A 80 7.61 8.14 -2.93
N SER A 81 7.86 6.99 -2.30
CA SER A 81 7.52 5.68 -2.84
C SER A 81 7.27 4.67 -1.72
N PHE A 82 6.82 3.47 -2.11
CA PHE A 82 6.61 2.34 -1.22
C PHE A 82 7.36 1.14 -1.78
N MET A 83 8.29 0.58 -1.02
CA MET A 83 8.90 -0.71 -1.32
C MET A 83 8.02 -1.79 -0.75
N VAL A 84 7.45 -2.63 -1.61
CA VAL A 84 6.51 -3.68 -1.24
C VAL A 84 7.08 -5.02 -1.64
N GLU A 85 7.29 -5.89 -0.64
CA GLU A 85 7.62 -7.29 -0.82
C GLU A 85 6.44 -8.14 -0.36
N TYR A 86 5.94 -9.03 -1.23
CA TYR A 86 4.91 -9.97 -0.85
C TYR A 86 5.12 -11.35 -1.46
N GLN A 87 4.60 -12.37 -0.77
CA GLN A 87 4.60 -13.74 -1.24
C GLN A 87 3.23 -14.39 -1.01
N ILE A 88 2.63 -14.89 -2.08
CA ILE A 88 1.44 -15.74 -2.04
C ILE A 88 1.90 -17.21 -2.02
N GLN A 89 1.26 -18.04 -1.20
CA GLN A 89 1.57 -19.46 -1.06
C GLN A 89 1.69 -20.16 -2.43
N GLY A 90 2.81 -20.85 -2.62
CA GLY A 90 3.14 -21.57 -3.87
C GLY A 90 3.61 -20.67 -5.02
N LYS A 91 3.71 -19.35 -4.83
CA LYS A 91 4.33 -18.42 -5.79
C LYS A 91 5.70 -17.95 -5.28
N LYS A 92 6.53 -17.47 -6.22
CA LYS A 92 7.77 -16.75 -5.89
C LYS A 92 7.44 -15.41 -5.21
N PRO A 93 8.30 -14.92 -4.31
CA PRO A 93 8.20 -13.56 -3.79
C PRO A 93 8.19 -12.53 -4.92
N VAL A 94 7.44 -11.46 -4.70
CA VAL A 94 7.32 -10.32 -5.60
C VAL A 94 7.79 -9.09 -4.86
N ILE A 95 8.72 -8.35 -5.44
CA ILE A 95 9.22 -7.07 -4.93
C ILE A 95 8.82 -6.00 -5.93
N ARG A 96 8.21 -4.92 -5.46
CA ARG A 96 7.79 -3.77 -6.27
C ARG A 96 8.11 -2.48 -5.54
N GLU A 97 8.51 -1.47 -6.30
CA GLU A 97 8.50 -0.10 -5.84
C GLU A 97 7.29 0.61 -6.49
N ILE A 98 6.42 1.21 -5.67
CA ILE A 98 5.27 1.98 -6.14
C ILE A 98 5.54 3.44 -5.83
N LEU A 99 5.71 4.27 -6.86
CA LEU A 99 5.92 5.71 -6.66
C LEU A 99 4.62 6.40 -6.21
N ASN A 100 4.72 7.23 -5.19
CA ASN A 100 3.60 7.96 -4.61
C ASN A 100 3.26 9.21 -5.44
N LYS A 101 2.87 9.01 -6.70
CA LYS A 101 2.52 10.06 -7.67
C LYS A 101 1.50 9.54 -8.69
N ALA A 102 0.93 10.43 -9.49
CA ALA A 102 0.03 10.08 -10.59
C ALA A 102 0.63 9.00 -11.52
N GLY A 103 -0.13 7.96 -11.83
CA GLY A 103 0.27 6.87 -12.74
C GLY A 103 1.26 5.83 -12.18
N GLY A 104 1.82 6.01 -10.98
CA GLY A 104 2.53 4.98 -10.22
C GLY A 104 3.60 4.12 -10.92
N LYS A 105 4.42 4.67 -11.83
CA LYS A 105 5.69 4.08 -12.30
C LYS A 105 6.87 4.89 -11.83
#